data_AF-A0A1J3D9D6-F1
#
_entry.id   AF-A0A1J3D9D6-F1
#
_cell.length_a   1.000
_cell.length_b   1.000
_cell.length_c   1.000
_cell.angle_alpha   90.00
_cell.angle_beta   90.00
_cell.angle_gamma   90.00
#
_symmetry.space_group_name_H-M   'P 1'
#
loop_
_entity.id
_entity.type
_entity.pdbx_description
1 polymer ?
#
loop_
_entity_poly.entity_id
_entity_poly.type
_entity_poly.pdbx_seq_one_letter_code
_entity_poly.pdbx_strand_id
1 'polypeptide(L)'
;GIMTVKETLDFSARCQGVGARYDLLNELARREKDAGIFPEADVDLFMKASAAQGVKSSIITDYTLKILGLDICKDTIVGDDMMRGISGGQKKRVTTGEMIVGPTKTLFMDEISTGLDSSTTFQ
;
A
#
# COMPACT_ATOMS: atom_id res chain seq x y z
N GLY A 1 -0.93 19.79 -3.15
CA GLY A 1 -2.38 19.89 -2.94
C GLY A 1 -2.71 19.25 -1.61
N ILE A 2 -3.76 19.70 -0.93
CA ILE A 2 -4.24 19.04 0.30
C ILE A 2 -4.82 17.69 -0.13
N MET A 3 -4.30 16.60 0.43
CA MET A 3 -4.72 15.23 0.13
C MET A 3 -5.24 14.54 1.40
N THR A 4 -6.22 13.67 1.20
CA THR A 4 -6.65 12.70 2.21
C THR A 4 -5.62 11.60 2.39
N VAL A 5 -5.69 10.86 3.50
CA VAL A 5 -4.80 9.72 3.77
C VAL A 5 -4.79 8.72 2.61
N LYS A 6 -5.97 8.39 2.07
CA LYS A 6 -6.10 7.48 0.93
C LYS A 6 -5.47 8.06 -0.33
N GLU A 7 -5.73 9.32 -0.64
CA GLU A 7 -5.16 9.98 -1.82
C GLU A 7 -3.63 10.05 -1.74
N THR A 8 -3.08 10.28 -0.55
CA THR A 8 -1.63 10.25 -0.30
C THR A 8 -1.04 8.88 -0.61
N LEU A 9 -1.62 7.80 -0.10
CA LEU A 9 -1.12 6.45 -0.38
C LEU A 9 -1.33 6.03 -1.83
N ASP A 10 -2.47 6.37 -2.44
CA ASP A 10 -2.71 6.14 -3.87
C ASP A 10 -1.72 6.91 -4.74
N PHE A 11 -1.33 8.12 -4.33
CA PHE A 11 -0.29 8.89 -4.99
C PHE A 11 1.07 8.20 -4.88
N SER A 12 1.47 7.80 -3.67
CA SER A 12 2.72 7.08 -3.43
C SER A 12 2.79 5.75 -4.19
N ALA A 13 1.69 5.00 -4.25
CA ALA A 13 1.57 3.77 -5.02
C ALA A 13 1.81 4.01 -6.52
N ARG A 14 1.22 5.08 -7.08
CA ARG A 14 1.46 5.47 -8.48
C ARG A 14 2.90 5.88 -8.74
N CYS A 15 3.51 6.63 -7.82
CA CYS A 15 4.92 7.03 -7.93
C CYS A 15 5.88 5.84 -7.90
N GLN A 16 5.56 4.81 -7.11
CA GLN A 16 6.39 3.59 -7.02
C GLN A 16 6.09 2.58 -8.14
N GLY A 17 4.91 2.67 -8.75
CA GLY A 17 4.49 1.82 -9.85
C GLY A 17 4.32 0.34 -9.46
N VAL A 18 4.35 -0.54 -10.45
CA VAL A 18 4.16 -2.00 -10.25
C VAL A 18 5.49 -2.76 -10.16
N GLY A 19 6.61 -2.10 -10.47
CA GLY A 19 7.95 -2.72 -10.46
C GLY A 19 8.01 -3.95 -11.36
N ALA A 20 8.72 -4.98 -10.91
CA ALA A 20 8.87 -6.24 -11.64
C ALA A 20 7.65 -7.18 -11.57
N ARG A 21 6.54 -6.77 -10.91
CA ARG A 21 5.37 -7.63 -10.72
C ARG A 21 4.73 -8.04 -12.04
N TYR A 22 4.71 -7.15 -13.03
CA TYR A 22 4.16 -7.44 -14.36
C TYR A 22 4.96 -8.54 -15.08
N ASP A 23 6.28 -8.39 -15.13
CA ASP A 23 7.16 -9.37 -15.79
C ASP A 23 7.12 -10.73 -15.08
N LEU A 24 7.11 -10.72 -13.74
CA LEU A 24 6.98 -11.93 -12.93
C LEU A 24 5.65 -12.64 -13.19
N LEU A 25 4.55 -11.90 -13.26
CA LEU A 25 3.22 -12.46 -13.51
C LEU A 25 3.13 -13.09 -14.90
N ASN A 26 3.72 -12.45 -15.92
CA ASN A 26 3.77 -13.01 -17.28
C ASN A 26 4.56 -14.32 -17.31
N GLU A 27 5.71 -14.37 -16.63
CA GLU A 27 6.51 -15.58 -16.55
C GLU A 27 5.81 -16.70 -15.76
N LEU A 28 5.11 -16.35 -14.68
CA LEU A 28 4.29 -17.29 -13.92
C LEU A 28 3.19 -17.91 -14.78
N ALA A 29 2.40 -17.08 -15.47
CA ALA A 29 1.30 -17.53 -16.32
C ALA A 29 1.78 -18.47 -17.44
N ARG A 30 2.99 -18.22 -17.99
CA ARG A 30 3.62 -19.11 -18.98
C ARG A 30 3.91 -20.50 -18.38
N ARG A 31 4.53 -20.54 -17.20
CA ARG A 31 4.89 -21.81 -16.52
C ARG A 31 3.68 -22.59 -16.05
N GLU A 32 2.66 -21.90 -15.55
CA GLU A 32 1.39 -22.52 -15.15
C GLU A 32 0.74 -23.22 -16.34
N LYS A 33 0.71 -22.56 -17.51
CA LYS A 33 0.21 -23.16 -18.75
C LYS A 33 1.01 -24.39 -19.18
N ASP A 34 2.35 -24.31 -19.17
CA ASP A 34 3.22 -25.42 -19.55
C ASP A 34 3.07 -26.63 -18.60
N ALA A 35 2.79 -26.39 -17.32
CA ALA A 35 2.56 -27.40 -16.30
C ALA A 35 1.09 -27.87 -16.19
N GLY A 36 0.15 -27.26 -16.94
CA GLY A 36 -1.28 -27.55 -16.82
C GLY A 36 -1.89 -27.18 -15.47
N ILE A 37 -1.33 -26.18 -14.79
CA ILE A 37 -1.79 -25.67 -13.50
C ILE A 37 -2.85 -24.59 -13.74
N PHE A 38 -3.94 -24.65 -12.98
CA PHE A 38 -5.01 -23.66 -13.01
C PHE A 38 -5.13 -23.03 -11.62
N PRO A 39 -4.74 -21.76 -11.45
CA PRO A 39 -4.90 -21.06 -10.18
C PRO A 39 -6.38 -20.82 -9.87
N GLU A 40 -6.68 -20.69 -8.57
CA GLU A 40 -8.01 -20.27 -8.12
C GLU A 40 -8.33 -18.86 -8.65
N ALA A 41 -9.59 -18.66 -9.04
CA ALA A 41 -10.00 -17.47 -9.82
C ALA A 41 -9.80 -16.14 -9.06
N ASP A 42 -9.99 -16.16 -7.75
CA ASP A 42 -9.79 -15.01 -6.86
C ASP A 42 -8.31 -14.68 -6.67
N VAL A 43 -7.45 -15.69 -6.51
CA VAL A 43 -5.99 -15.53 -6.43
C VAL A 43 -5.44 -14.96 -7.72
N ASP A 44 -5.84 -15.52 -8.86
CA ASP A 44 -5.43 -15.05 -10.19
C ASP A 44 -5.89 -13.60 -10.43
N LEU A 45 -7.13 -13.27 -10.07
CA LEU A 45 -7.66 -11.91 -10.17
C LEU A 45 -6.86 -10.93 -9.30
N PHE A 46 -6.55 -11.30 -8.06
CA PHE A 46 -5.76 -10.47 -7.15
C PHE A 46 -4.36 -10.22 -7.69
N MET A 47 -3.67 -11.25 -8.18
CA MET A 47 -2.32 -11.14 -8.74
C MET A 47 -2.30 -10.23 -9.98
N LYS A 48 -3.27 -10.39 -10.88
CA LYS A 48 -3.43 -9.53 -12.07
C LYS A 48 -3.73 -8.09 -11.70
N ALA A 49 -4.66 -7.86 -10.78
CA ALA A 49 -5.00 -6.51 -10.33
C ALA A 49 -3.84 -5.82 -9.62
N SER A 50 -3.03 -6.55 -8.86
CA SER A 50 -1.83 -6.04 -8.17
C SER A 50 -0.68 -5.67 -9.11
N ALA A 51 -0.67 -6.25 -10.32
CA ALA A 51 0.30 -5.97 -11.37
C ALA A 51 -0.21 -4.97 -12.43
N ALA A 52 -1.48 -4.59 -12.38
CA ALA A 52 -2.08 -3.66 -13.33
C ALA A 52 -1.57 -2.23 -13.12
N GLN A 53 -0.98 -1.63 -14.17
CA GLN A 53 -0.55 -0.24 -14.13
C GLN A 53 -1.75 0.72 -14.31
N GLY A 54 -1.67 1.90 -13.68
CA GLY A 54 -2.60 3.00 -13.95
C GLY A 54 -3.96 2.91 -13.26
N VAL A 55 -4.18 1.95 -12.36
CA VAL A 55 -5.43 1.89 -11.57
C VAL A 55 -5.46 3.05 -10.58
N LYS A 56 -6.58 3.80 -10.57
CA LYS A 56 -6.75 5.04 -9.79
C LYS A 56 -6.75 4.81 -8.26
N SER A 57 -7.18 3.61 -7.84
CA SER A 57 -7.18 3.11 -6.46
C SER A 57 -6.57 1.72 -6.49
N SER A 58 -5.41 1.54 -5.86
CA SER A 58 -4.77 0.24 -5.84
C SER A 58 -5.38 -0.64 -4.76
N ILE A 59 -5.64 -1.92 -5.05
CA ILE A 59 -5.99 -2.93 -4.03
C ILE A 59 -4.91 -2.95 -2.93
N ILE A 60 -3.65 -2.69 -3.31
CA ILE A 60 -2.54 -2.58 -2.37
C ILE A 60 -2.73 -1.40 -1.42
N THR A 61 -3.23 -0.25 -1.90
CA THR A 61 -3.53 0.90 -1.03
C THR A 61 -4.56 0.52 0.03
N ASP A 62 -5.66 -0.11 -0.37
CA ASP A 62 -6.72 -0.50 0.57
C ASP A 62 -6.21 -1.54 1.59
N TYR A 63 -5.32 -2.43 1.16
CA TYR A 63 -4.67 -3.38 2.06
C TYR A 63 -3.70 -2.70 3.04
N THR A 64 -2.87 -1.78 2.56
CA THR A 64 -1.94 -0.98 3.39
C THR A 64 -2.70 -0.14 4.42
N LEU A 65 -3.81 0.48 4.03
CA LEU A 65 -4.67 1.24 4.95
C LEU A 65 -5.17 0.36 6.11
N LYS A 66 -5.62 -0.86 5.81
CA LYS A 66 -6.11 -1.80 6.84
C LYS A 66 -5.00 -2.29 7.76
N ILE A 67 -3.86 -2.71 7.22
CA ILE A 67 -2.75 -3.22 8.04
C ILE A 67 -2.25 -2.14 9.00
N LEU A 68 -2.13 -0.90 8.53
CA LEU A 68 -1.66 0.20 9.36
C LEU A 68 -2.77 0.80 10.23
N GLY A 69 -3.99 0.27 10.23
CA GLY A 69 -5.13 0.83 10.98
C GLY A 69 -5.44 2.29 10.64
N LEU A 70 -5.28 2.65 9.36
CA LEU A 70 -5.55 3.97 8.78
C LEU A 70 -6.89 4.03 8.03
N ASP A 71 -7.58 2.90 7.89
CA ASP A 71 -8.88 2.78 7.23
C ASP A 71 -9.94 3.70 7.86
N ILE A 72 -9.90 3.86 9.19
CA ILE A 72 -10.81 4.75 9.93
C ILE A 72 -10.65 6.24 9.58
N CYS A 73 -9.48 6.64 9.06
CA CYS A 73 -9.17 8.03 8.71
C CYS A 73 -8.81 8.20 7.23
N LYS A 74 -9.17 7.22 6.38
CA LYS A 74 -8.77 7.18 4.97
C LYS A 74 -9.22 8.43 4.19
N ASP A 75 -10.40 8.96 4.50
CA ASP A 75 -11.02 10.11 3.83
C ASP A 75 -10.73 11.44 4.55
N THR A 76 -9.91 11.41 5.61
CA THR A 76 -9.49 12.60 6.37
C THR A 76 -8.24 13.20 5.74
N ILE A 77 -8.17 14.53 5.64
CA ILE A 77 -6.95 15.23 5.21
C ILE A 77 -5.78 14.92 6.14
N VAL A 78 -4.59 14.69 5.58
CA VAL A 78 -3.38 14.44 6.39
C VAL A 78 -3.07 15.66 7.26
N GLY A 79 -3.22 16.86 6.67
CA GLY A 79 -2.97 18.14 7.33
C GLY A 79 -1.48 18.40 7.60
N ASP A 80 -1.16 19.65 7.92
CA ASP A 80 0.18 20.16 8.20
C ASP A 80 0.15 21.03 9.47
N ASP A 81 1.15 21.89 9.67
CA ASP A 81 1.23 22.77 10.84
C ASP A 81 0.21 23.91 10.80
N MET A 82 -0.27 24.27 9.60
CA MET A 82 -1.21 25.37 9.37
C MET A 82 -2.66 24.87 9.29
N MET A 83 -2.86 23.63 8.83
CA MET A 83 -4.16 23.00 8.65
C MET A 83 -4.24 21.69 9.41
N ARG A 84 -5.14 21.66 10.41
CA ARG A 84 -5.36 20.46 11.22
C ARG A 84 -5.83 19.29 10.36
N GLY A 85 -5.23 18.12 10.58
CA GLY A 85 -5.64 16.85 9.97
C GLY A 85 -5.60 15.71 10.97
N ILE A 86 -5.01 14.59 10.59
CA ILE A 86 -4.86 13.38 11.42
C ILE A 86 -3.89 13.58 12.60
N SER A 87 -3.93 12.67 13.57
CA SER A 87 -3.05 12.69 14.75
C SER A 87 -1.59 12.42 14.39
N GLY A 88 -0.64 12.79 15.26
CA GLY A 88 0.79 12.55 15.03
C GLY A 88 1.14 11.06 14.82
N GLY A 89 0.52 10.17 15.59
CA GLY A 89 0.70 8.72 15.41
C GLY A 89 0.09 8.19 14.11
N GLN A 90 -1.02 8.76 13.65
CA GLN A 90 -1.56 8.47 12.32
C GLN A 90 -0.62 9.00 11.22
N LYS A 91 -0.06 10.22 11.36
CA LYS A 91 0.94 10.76 10.41
C LYS A 91 2.15 9.85 10.29
N LYS A 92 2.70 9.36 11.41
CA LYS A 92 3.84 8.42 11.40
C LYS A 92 3.51 7.13 10.62
N ARG A 93 2.33 6.55 10.86
CA ARG A 93 1.87 5.38 10.09
C ARG A 93 1.63 5.70 8.62
N VAL A 94 1.12 6.88 8.26
CA VAL A 94 0.99 7.31 6.87
C VAL A 94 2.37 7.33 6.20
N THR A 95 3.38 7.92 6.84
CA THR A 95 4.76 7.93 6.32
C THR A 95 5.32 6.53 6.11
N THR A 96 5.09 5.60 7.05
CA THR A 96 5.44 4.18 6.85
C THR A 96 4.68 3.58 5.66
N GLY A 97 3.38 3.86 5.56
CA GLY A 97 2.50 3.46 4.47
C GLY A 97 3.01 3.90 3.10
N GLU A 98 3.45 5.15 2.99
CA GLU A 98 4.02 5.70 1.77
C GLU A 98 5.22 4.89 1.30
N MET A 99 6.06 4.36 2.21
CA MET A 99 7.22 3.55 1.84
C MET A 99 6.90 2.10 1.46
N ILE A 100 5.79 1.53 1.96
CA ILE A 100 5.43 0.11 1.77
C ILE A 100 4.36 -0.13 0.71
N VAL A 101 3.61 0.89 0.31
CA VAL A 101 2.44 0.74 -0.59
C VAL A 101 2.81 0.26 -2.00
N GLY A 102 4.05 0.46 -2.43
CA GLY A 102 4.54 -0.04 -3.71
C GLY A 102 5.45 -1.28 -3.60
N PRO A 103 6.06 -1.68 -4.72
CA PRO A 103 6.96 -2.83 -4.79
C PRO A 103 8.32 -2.50 -4.17
N THR A 104 8.47 -2.76 -2.87
CA THR A 104 9.74 -2.61 -2.15
C THR A 104 10.35 -3.99 -1.86
N LYS A 105 11.61 -4.22 -2.27
CA LYS A 105 12.32 -5.50 -2.00
C LYS A 105 13.00 -5.52 -0.63
N THR A 106 13.53 -4.36 -0.22
CA THR A 106 14.25 -4.19 1.04
C THR A 106 13.84 -2.84 1.61
N LEU A 107 13.53 -2.82 2.89
CA LEU A 107 13.07 -1.64 3.58
C LEU A 107 13.85 -1.45 4.87
N PHE A 108 14.42 -0.26 5.03
CA PHE A 108 15.15 0.14 6.23
C PHE A 108 14.29 1.16 6.96
N MET A 109 14.00 0.86 8.23
CA MET A 109 13.14 1.69 9.06
C MET A 109 13.86 1.94 10.38
N ASP A 110 13.87 3.19 10.80
CA ASP A 110 14.44 3.60 12.08
C ASP A 110 13.36 4.23 12.95
N GLU A 111 13.29 3.82 14.22
CA GLU A 111 12.40 4.36 15.25
C GLU A 111 10.92 4.61 14.82
N ILE A 112 10.38 3.75 13.95
CA ILE A 112 9.02 3.90 13.40
C ILE A 112 7.90 3.63 14.41
N SER A 113 8.21 3.02 15.55
CA SER A 113 7.26 2.83 16.66
C SER A 113 7.43 3.87 17.77
N THR A 114 8.52 4.63 17.78
CA THR A 114 8.79 5.60 18.86
C THR A 114 7.71 6.68 18.89
N GLY A 115 7.08 6.86 20.06
CA GLY A 115 6.00 7.83 20.25
C GLY A 115 4.62 7.36 19.79
N LEU A 116 4.47 6.11 19.33
CA LEU A 116 3.17 5.45 19.23
C LEU A 116 2.78 4.86 20.59
N ASP A 117 1.48 4.79 20.85
CA ASP A 117 0.99 4.04 22.00
C ASP A 117 1.20 2.53 21.81
N SER A 118 1.23 1.78 22.91
CA SER A 118 1.52 0.35 22.89
C SER A 118 0.49 -0.47 22.10
N SER A 119 -0.79 -0.05 22.10
CA SER A 119 -1.83 -0.74 21.34
C SER A 119 -1.68 -0.54 19.83
N THR A 120 -1.37 0.68 19.40
CA THR A 120 -1.08 1.00 17.99
C THR A 120 0.23 0.36 17.52
N THR A 121 1.20 0.14 18.41
CA THR A 121 2.47 -0.50 18.06
C THR A 121 2.34 -2.02 17.89
N PHE A 122 1.43 -2.65 18.62
CA PHE A 122 1.24 -4.10 18.59
C PHE A 122 0.38 -4.58 17.41
N GLN A 123 -0.56 -3.75 16.96
CA GLN A 123 -1.51 -4.04 15.90
C GLN A 123 -0.85 -4.20 14.53
#